data_AF-A0A3B8LA36-F1
#
_entry.id   AF-A0A3B8LA36-F1
#
_cell.length_a   1.000
_cell.length_b   1.000
_cell.length_c   1.000
_cell.angle_alpha   90.00
_cell.angle_beta   90.00
_cell.angle_gamma   90.00
#
_symmetry.space_group_name_H-M   'P 1'
#
loop_
_entity.id
_entity.type
_entity.pdbx_description
1 polymer ?
#
loop_
_entity_poly.entity_id
_entity_poly.type
_entity_poly.pdbx_seq_one_letter_code
_entity_poly.pdbx_strand_id
1 'polypeptide(L)'
;MFVALFDEHPKKMSITRDQITSWWVIHNERMRSTFNDVFETGQRFILMHTKPKFITYICHAFVWVALFIGGLQLPACTSPIQPLPDGGLFCEKDDDCAIGSICRFHLCQLPIELHTERNTEPLPDTHQQETKAEQNSWDDACLDGQTRSCYSGTTPPQGNCKRGTQLCANGSWGACKDEVLPKDETCNGIDDDCDGFIDNQDKQGNALTRQCTNRCGEGTERCQDGLWKDCTAPQPNAEECNGKDDDCDGQIDNDIQGPLCNIQEGVCANARKQCGGEKGWLDCSANDYRQHNQHFEESETSCDGKDNDCDG
;
A
#
# COMPACT_ATOMS: atom_id res chain seq x y z
N MET A 1 -35.41 -38.67 3.85
CA MET A 1 -36.86 -38.70 4.19
C MET A 1 -37.04 -38.03 5.53
N PHE A 2 -37.41 -36.75 5.52
CA PHE A 2 -38.27 -36.05 6.49
C PHE A 2 -38.56 -34.70 5.83
N VAL A 3 -39.83 -34.47 5.51
CA VAL A 3 -40.34 -33.26 4.87
C VAL A 3 -40.69 -32.28 5.97
N ALA A 4 -40.12 -31.08 5.93
CA ALA A 4 -40.65 -29.92 6.66
C ALA A 4 -40.82 -28.80 5.63
N LEU A 5 -42.08 -28.57 5.24
CA LEU A 5 -42.52 -27.37 4.56
C LEU A 5 -42.53 -26.24 5.58
N PHE A 6 -41.84 -25.14 5.31
CA PHE A 6 -42.14 -23.87 5.97
C PHE A 6 -42.15 -22.71 4.98
N ASP A 7 -43.14 -21.88 5.28
CA ASP A 7 -43.87 -20.92 4.46
C ASP A 7 -43.15 -19.56 4.38
N GLU A 8 -43.59 -18.75 3.43
CA GLU A 8 -43.07 -17.44 3.09
C GLU A 8 -43.26 -16.43 4.24
N HIS A 9 -42.17 -15.77 4.67
CA HIS A 9 -42.04 -14.32 4.97
C HIS A 9 -40.85 -14.01 5.90
N PRO A 10 -40.23 -12.83 5.78
CA PRO A 10 -38.87 -12.58 6.27
C PRO A 10 -38.89 -12.19 7.75
N LYS A 11 -38.31 -13.03 8.61
CA LYS A 11 -37.92 -12.62 9.97
C LYS A 11 -36.47 -13.01 10.22
N LYS A 12 -35.72 -11.98 10.63
CA LYS A 12 -34.33 -11.95 11.12
C LYS A 12 -33.84 -13.30 11.63
N MET A 13 -32.87 -13.87 10.92
CA MET A 13 -32.06 -14.99 11.41
C MET A 13 -30.80 -14.39 12.05
N SER A 14 -30.71 -14.45 13.38
CA SER A 14 -29.48 -14.19 14.13
C SER A 14 -28.65 -15.47 14.14
N ILE A 15 -27.57 -15.49 13.37
CA ILE A 15 -26.56 -16.55 13.47
C ILE A 15 -25.56 -16.08 14.53
N THR A 16 -25.44 -16.82 15.62
CA THR A 16 -24.42 -16.59 16.67
C THR A 16 -23.07 -17.16 16.25
N ARG A 17 -22.00 -16.60 16.84
CA ARG A 17 -20.57 -16.68 16.49
C ARG A 17 -19.95 -18.10 16.40
N ASP A 18 -20.67 -19.16 16.78
CA ASP A 18 -20.10 -20.51 17.00
C ASP A 18 -20.43 -21.56 15.92
N GLN A 19 -20.92 -21.18 14.74
CA GLN A 19 -21.25 -22.14 13.66
C GLN A 19 -20.40 -21.99 12.39
N ILE A 20 -19.40 -21.11 12.35
CA ILE A 20 -18.47 -20.97 11.21
C ILE A 20 -17.02 -20.96 11.70
N THR A 21 -16.63 -22.01 12.42
CA THR A 21 -15.20 -22.28 12.69
C THR A 21 -14.93 -23.76 12.54
N SER A 22 -15.15 -24.28 11.34
CA SER A 22 -14.60 -25.55 10.88
C SER A 22 -14.74 -25.57 9.38
N TRP A 23 -13.75 -25.03 8.68
CA TRP A 23 -13.11 -25.56 7.46
C TRP A 23 -12.40 -24.41 6.73
N TRP A 24 -11.15 -24.68 6.33
CA TRP A 24 -10.19 -23.81 5.64
C TRP A 24 -9.40 -22.79 6.49
N VAL A 25 -8.49 -23.31 7.31
CA VAL A 25 -7.23 -22.63 7.65
C VAL A 25 -6.08 -23.48 7.11
N ILE A 26 -5.74 -23.29 5.84
CA ILE A 26 -4.42 -23.65 5.29
C ILE A 26 -4.02 -22.56 4.29
N HIS A 27 -2.95 -21.84 4.63
CA HIS A 27 -2.13 -20.94 3.81
C HIS A 27 -2.64 -19.52 3.50
N ASN A 28 -2.46 -18.59 4.44
CA ASN A 28 -1.71 -17.33 4.25
C ASN A 28 -1.93 -16.39 5.46
N GLU A 29 -0.85 -15.99 6.15
CA GLU A 29 -0.92 -15.08 7.30
C GLU A 29 -1.20 -13.61 6.94
N ARG A 30 -1.28 -13.28 5.64
CA ARG A 30 -1.47 -11.92 5.15
C ARG A 30 -2.93 -11.43 5.10
N MET A 31 -3.90 -12.24 5.52
CA MET A 31 -5.33 -11.90 5.48
C MET A 31 -6.01 -11.88 6.86
N ARG A 32 -5.23 -11.82 7.96
CA ARG A 32 -5.78 -11.72 9.32
C ARG A 32 -6.02 -10.27 9.77
N SER A 33 -5.25 -9.29 9.28
CA SER A 33 -5.44 -7.88 9.68
C SER A 33 -6.56 -7.17 8.92
N THR A 34 -6.76 -7.49 7.64
CA THR A 34 -7.77 -6.81 6.81
C THR A 34 -9.22 -7.20 7.13
N PHE A 35 -9.44 -8.24 7.93
CA PHE A 35 -10.79 -8.73 8.25
C PHE A 35 -11.34 -8.15 9.57
N ASN A 36 -10.48 -7.69 10.48
CA ASN A 36 -10.92 -7.15 11.77
C ASN A 36 -11.26 -5.65 11.73
N ASP A 37 -10.80 -4.89 10.73
CA ASP A 37 -11.12 -3.45 10.61
C ASP A 37 -12.45 -3.14 9.91
N VAL A 38 -13.13 -4.15 9.34
CA VAL A 38 -14.34 -3.94 8.52
C VAL A 38 -15.64 -3.98 9.35
N PHE A 39 -15.58 -4.24 10.66
CA PHE A 39 -16.79 -4.44 11.48
C PHE A 39 -17.09 -3.36 12.54
N GLU A 40 -16.46 -2.19 12.51
CA GLU A 40 -16.79 -1.10 13.47
C GLU A 40 -17.33 0.21 12.89
N THR A 41 -17.41 0.39 11.57
CA THR A 41 -18.04 1.61 11.01
C THR A 41 -19.08 1.27 9.94
N GLY A 42 -20.36 1.27 10.34
CA GLY A 42 -21.50 1.06 9.46
C GLY A 42 -21.71 2.20 8.45
N GLN A 43 -20.84 2.33 7.46
CA GLN A 43 -20.99 3.25 6.34
C GLN A 43 -21.21 2.51 5.02
N ARG A 44 -22.31 2.85 4.34
CA ARG A 44 -22.56 2.46 2.94
C ARG A 44 -21.65 3.29 2.03
N PHE A 45 -20.80 2.65 1.24
CA PHE A 45 -20.10 3.31 0.15
C PHE A 45 -20.53 2.81 -1.22
N ILE A 46 -20.86 3.80 -2.06
CA ILE A 46 -21.10 3.71 -3.50
C ILE A 46 -19.75 3.41 -4.15
N LEU A 47 -19.67 2.31 -4.89
CA LEU A 47 -18.46 1.90 -5.63
C LEU A 47 -18.15 2.93 -6.72
N MET A 48 -17.13 3.77 -6.48
CA MET A 48 -16.45 4.49 -7.54
C MET A 48 -15.40 3.57 -8.19
N HIS A 49 -15.40 3.59 -9.52
CA HIS A 49 -14.52 2.85 -10.41
C HIS A 49 -13.04 2.94 -10.03
N THR A 50 -12.41 1.80 -9.76
CA THR A 50 -10.96 1.64 -9.72
C THR A 50 -10.52 0.53 -10.69
N LYS A 51 -9.60 0.92 -11.58
CA LYS A 51 -8.71 0.25 -12.57
C LYS A 51 -8.88 -1.25 -12.93
N PRO A 52 -8.69 -1.63 -14.22
CA PRO A 52 -9.18 -2.88 -14.82
C PRO A 52 -8.37 -4.17 -14.57
N LYS A 53 -7.35 -4.18 -13.70
CA LYS A 53 -6.46 -5.35 -13.56
C LYS A 53 -6.96 -6.45 -12.60
N PHE A 54 -8.10 -6.25 -11.93
CA PHE A 54 -8.62 -7.19 -10.92
C PHE A 54 -9.76 -8.11 -11.43
N ILE A 55 -10.37 -7.81 -12.58
CA ILE A 55 -11.56 -8.54 -13.08
C ILE A 55 -11.20 -9.89 -13.71
N THR A 56 -9.98 -10.06 -14.22
CA THR A 56 -9.58 -11.30 -14.92
C THR A 56 -9.44 -12.51 -13.99
N TYR A 57 -9.12 -12.29 -12.71
CA TYR A 57 -8.96 -13.39 -11.74
C TYR A 57 -10.29 -13.96 -11.23
N ILE A 58 -11.38 -13.17 -11.29
CA ILE A 58 -12.69 -13.59 -10.78
C ILE A 58 -13.39 -14.52 -11.79
N CYS A 59 -13.11 -14.39 -13.10
CA CYS A 59 -13.72 -15.25 -14.13
C CYS A 59 -13.16 -16.69 -14.15
N HIS A 60 -11.94 -16.94 -13.69
CA HIS A 60 -11.40 -18.31 -13.65
C HIS A 60 -11.86 -19.12 -12.42
N ALA A 61 -12.25 -18.45 -11.34
CA ALA A 61 -12.71 -19.13 -10.12
C ALA A 61 -14.15 -19.67 -10.21
N PHE A 62 -14.98 -19.10 -11.08
CA PHE A 62 -16.40 -19.48 -11.18
C PHE A 62 -16.70 -20.61 -12.17
N VAL A 63 -15.73 -21.04 -12.98
CA VAL A 63 -15.96 -22.05 -14.04
C VAL A 63 -15.81 -23.50 -13.53
N TRP A 64 -15.30 -23.73 -12.32
CA TRP A 64 -15.13 -25.08 -11.77
C TRP A 64 -16.20 -25.54 -10.76
N VAL A 65 -17.19 -24.70 -10.45
CA VAL A 65 -18.25 -25.04 -9.46
C VAL A 65 -19.61 -25.34 -10.12
N ALA A 66 -19.73 -25.28 -11.45
CA ALA A 66 -21.01 -25.44 -12.16
C ALA A 66 -21.12 -26.72 -13.01
N LEU A 67 -20.67 -27.87 -12.49
CA LEU A 67 -20.98 -29.18 -13.07
C LEU A 67 -21.32 -30.18 -11.97
N PHE A 68 -22.47 -30.01 -11.32
CA PHE A 68 -23.29 -31.08 -10.71
C PHE A 68 -24.44 -30.42 -9.94
N ILE A 69 -25.50 -30.07 -10.65
CA ILE A 69 -26.94 -30.12 -10.27
C ILE A 69 -27.68 -29.57 -11.51
N GLY A 70 -28.56 -30.38 -12.07
CA GLY A 70 -29.20 -30.13 -13.36
C GLY A 70 -30.22 -28.98 -13.34
N GLY A 71 -30.44 -28.44 -14.54
CA GLY A 71 -31.70 -27.82 -14.91
C GLY A 71 -31.86 -26.35 -14.53
N LEU A 72 -30.95 -25.48 -14.97
CA LEU A 72 -31.28 -24.05 -15.12
C LEU A 72 -30.62 -23.50 -16.39
N GLN A 73 -31.43 -23.36 -17.44
CA GLN A 73 -31.05 -22.68 -18.67
C GLN A 73 -30.99 -21.18 -18.34
N LEU A 74 -29.79 -20.63 -18.14
CA LEU A 74 -29.57 -19.19 -18.15
C LEU A 74 -29.05 -18.76 -19.53
N PRO A 75 -29.49 -17.59 -20.03
CA PRO A 75 -29.25 -17.19 -21.40
C PRO A 75 -27.75 -17.01 -21.64
N ALA A 76 -27.29 -17.48 -22.80
CA ALA A 76 -25.96 -17.22 -23.30
C ALA A 76 -25.67 -15.72 -23.22
N CYS A 77 -24.56 -15.36 -22.60
CA CYS A 77 -23.94 -14.06 -22.82
C CYS A 77 -23.39 -14.02 -24.25
N THR A 78 -24.28 -13.87 -25.23
CA THR A 78 -23.91 -13.32 -26.53
C THR A 78 -24.09 -11.81 -26.43
N SER A 79 -23.06 -11.12 -25.94
CA SER A 79 -22.93 -9.71 -26.27
C SER A 79 -22.47 -9.61 -27.73
N PRO A 80 -23.23 -8.98 -28.64
CA PRO A 80 -22.64 -8.49 -29.87
C PRO A 80 -21.59 -7.45 -29.47
N ILE A 81 -20.34 -7.65 -29.90
CA ILE A 81 -19.32 -6.61 -29.82
C ILE A 81 -19.81 -5.49 -30.73
N GLN A 82 -20.38 -4.45 -30.12
CA GLN A 82 -20.66 -3.20 -30.81
C GLN A 82 -19.35 -2.41 -30.82
N PRO A 83 -18.87 -1.93 -31.99
CA PRO A 83 -17.70 -1.07 -32.03
C PRO A 83 -18.00 0.24 -31.29
N LEU A 84 -17.10 0.63 -30.37
CA LEU A 84 -17.10 1.97 -29.78
C LEU A 84 -16.89 3.02 -30.89
N PRO A 85 -17.56 4.19 -30.84
CA PRO A 85 -17.57 5.14 -31.95
C PRO A 85 -16.26 5.92 -32.18
N ASP A 86 -15.22 5.71 -31.37
CA ASP A 86 -13.94 6.40 -31.55
C ASP A 86 -12.80 5.38 -31.45
N GLY A 87 -12.21 5.06 -32.61
CA GLY A 87 -11.17 4.06 -32.78
C GLY A 87 -9.99 4.25 -31.84
N GLY A 88 -9.60 3.16 -31.18
CA GLY A 88 -8.48 3.12 -30.26
C GLY A 88 -7.21 3.70 -30.87
N LEU A 89 -6.63 4.68 -30.16
CA LEU A 89 -5.48 5.45 -30.62
C LEU A 89 -4.14 4.69 -30.60
N PHE A 90 -4.09 3.43 -30.16
CA PHE A 90 -2.83 2.71 -29.95
C PHE A 90 -2.44 1.84 -31.16
N CYS A 91 -1.16 1.84 -31.51
CA CYS A 91 -0.61 1.08 -32.64
C CYS A 91 0.77 0.50 -32.31
N GLU A 92 1.14 -0.58 -32.98
CA GLU A 92 2.53 -1.10 -32.99
C GLU A 92 3.20 -0.87 -34.36
N LYS A 93 2.40 -0.81 -35.44
CA LYS A 93 2.84 -0.54 -36.81
C LYS A 93 1.79 0.29 -37.56
N ASP A 94 2.19 0.87 -38.69
CA ASP A 94 1.35 1.78 -39.48
C ASP A 94 0.04 1.13 -39.98
N ASP A 95 0.06 -0.17 -40.27
CA ASP A 95 -1.12 -0.93 -40.72
C ASP A 95 -2.21 -1.07 -39.63
N ASP A 96 -1.86 -0.81 -38.37
CA ASP A 96 -2.82 -0.82 -37.27
C ASP A 96 -3.62 0.50 -37.21
N CYS A 97 -3.19 1.52 -37.97
CA CYS A 97 -3.81 2.83 -38.04
C CYS A 97 -4.80 2.95 -39.20
N ALA A 98 -5.77 3.86 -39.06
CA ALA A 98 -6.68 4.19 -40.15
C ALA A 98 -5.92 4.75 -41.36
N ILE A 99 -6.43 4.48 -42.57
CA ILE A 99 -5.83 4.85 -43.85
C ILE A 99 -5.40 6.32 -43.83
N GLY A 100 -4.10 6.54 -44.05
CA GLY A 100 -3.50 7.87 -44.09
C GLY A 100 -2.93 8.37 -42.76
N SER A 101 -2.93 7.57 -41.69
CA SER A 101 -2.21 7.84 -40.44
C SER A 101 -0.96 6.96 -40.31
N ILE A 102 0.02 7.39 -39.52
CA ILE A 102 1.24 6.62 -39.22
C ILE A 102 1.36 6.37 -37.71
N CYS A 103 2.00 5.27 -37.34
CA CYS A 103 2.21 4.88 -35.96
C CYS A 103 3.46 5.55 -35.38
N ARG A 104 3.28 6.45 -34.40
CA ARG A 104 4.38 7.14 -33.74
C ARG A 104 4.17 7.20 -32.23
N PHE A 105 5.18 6.78 -31.47
CA PHE A 105 5.10 6.68 -29.99
C PHE A 105 3.89 5.84 -29.50
N HIS A 106 3.62 4.73 -30.19
CA HIS A 106 2.45 3.87 -29.94
C HIS A 106 1.10 4.58 -30.11
N LEU A 107 1.05 5.67 -30.86
CA LEU A 107 -0.16 6.42 -31.16
C LEU A 107 -0.31 6.68 -32.66
N CYS A 108 -1.51 6.48 -33.21
CA CYS A 108 -1.80 6.83 -34.60
C CYS A 108 -1.90 8.35 -34.76
N GLN A 109 -1.07 8.93 -35.63
CA GLN A 109 -1.02 10.37 -35.90
C GLN A 109 -1.24 10.64 -37.40
N LEU A 110 -2.00 11.68 -37.71
CA LEU A 110 -2.13 12.17 -39.09
C LEU A 110 -0.79 12.80 -39.53
N PRO A 111 -0.31 12.52 -40.75
CA PRO A 111 0.86 13.17 -41.29
C PRO A 111 0.55 14.66 -41.44
N ILE A 112 1.42 15.50 -40.89
CA ILE A 112 1.35 16.95 -41.03
C ILE A 112 1.45 17.26 -42.54
N GLU A 113 0.37 17.71 -43.16
CA GLU A 113 0.36 18.04 -44.59
C GLU A 113 1.40 19.13 -44.89
N LEU A 114 2.39 18.80 -45.73
CA LEU A 114 3.11 19.79 -46.51
C LEU A 114 2.08 20.50 -47.40
N HIS A 115 1.92 21.80 -47.18
CA HIS A 115 1.15 22.66 -48.06
C HIS A 115 1.67 22.54 -49.50
N THR A 116 0.74 22.17 -50.38
CA THR A 116 0.87 22.11 -51.83
C THR A 116 1.39 23.42 -52.42
N GLU A 117 2.45 23.33 -53.22
CA GLU A 117 2.89 24.39 -54.11
C GLU A 117 1.80 24.74 -55.12
N ARG A 118 1.32 25.99 -55.10
CA ARG A 118 0.61 26.59 -56.22
C ARG A 118 1.57 27.55 -56.92
N ASN A 119 1.94 27.19 -58.14
CA ASN A 119 2.68 28.03 -59.08
C ASN A 119 1.94 29.35 -59.34
N THR A 120 2.56 30.46 -58.96
CA THR A 120 2.41 31.75 -59.65
C THR A 120 3.79 32.39 -59.80
N GLU A 121 4.24 32.48 -61.05
CA GLU A 121 5.44 33.19 -61.48
C GLU A 121 5.31 34.74 -61.34
N PRO A 122 6.42 35.50 -61.45
CA PRO A 122 6.76 36.60 -60.53
C PRO A 122 6.68 38.00 -61.16
N LEU A 123 6.68 39.05 -60.33
CA LEU A 123 7.12 40.43 -60.65
C LEU A 123 7.37 41.22 -59.34
N PRO A 124 8.28 42.23 -59.30
CA PRO A 124 9.68 42.06 -58.92
C PRO A 124 10.02 42.63 -57.54
N ASP A 125 10.91 41.96 -56.81
CA ASP A 125 11.59 42.50 -55.64
C ASP A 125 12.57 43.62 -56.06
N THR A 126 12.26 44.84 -55.67
CA THR A 126 13.29 45.85 -55.43
C THR A 126 14.02 45.45 -54.16
N HIS A 127 15.12 44.74 -54.31
CA HIS A 127 16.15 44.62 -53.29
C HIS A 127 16.57 46.02 -52.82
N GLN A 128 16.14 46.42 -51.63
CA GLN A 128 16.98 47.23 -50.76
C GLN A 128 17.74 46.28 -49.85
N GLN A 129 19.04 46.27 -50.08
CA GLN A 129 20.03 45.67 -49.21
C GLN A 129 20.01 46.44 -47.89
N GLU A 130 19.59 45.79 -46.81
CA GLU A 130 20.08 46.15 -45.49
C GLU A 130 21.02 45.06 -44.99
N THR A 131 22.10 45.57 -44.44
CA THR A 131 23.39 44.93 -44.23
C THR A 131 23.34 43.84 -43.17
N LYS A 132 24.10 42.76 -43.43
CA LYS A 132 24.44 41.72 -42.45
C LYS A 132 25.19 42.31 -41.26
N ALA A 133 24.46 42.77 -40.25
CA ALA A 133 24.98 43.06 -38.90
C ALA A 133 23.84 43.14 -37.88
N GLU A 134 22.99 42.12 -37.79
CA GLU A 134 22.09 41.91 -36.64
C GLU A 134 21.54 40.49 -36.71
N GLN A 135 22.30 39.54 -36.17
CA GLN A 135 21.68 38.30 -35.72
C GLN A 135 20.81 38.69 -34.53
N ASN A 136 19.51 38.83 -34.77
CA ASN A 136 18.48 39.25 -33.84
C ASN A 136 18.63 38.58 -32.47
N SER A 137 19.33 39.30 -31.59
CA SER A 137 19.21 39.27 -30.13
C SER A 137 17.94 40.03 -29.75
N TRP A 138 16.78 39.58 -30.26
CA TRP A 138 15.46 40.18 -30.04
C TRP A 138 14.65 39.49 -28.95
N ASP A 139 15.24 38.57 -28.17
CA ASP A 139 14.55 37.87 -27.08
C ASP A 139 14.65 38.58 -25.72
N ASP A 140 15.50 39.61 -25.61
CA ASP A 140 15.72 40.38 -24.37
C ASP A 140 15.10 41.78 -24.37
N ALA A 141 14.74 42.31 -25.55
CA ALA A 141 14.05 43.59 -25.66
C ALA A 141 12.52 43.39 -25.60
N CYS A 142 11.83 44.23 -24.84
CA CYS A 142 10.37 44.18 -24.68
C CYS A 142 9.75 45.57 -24.67
N LEU A 143 8.43 45.67 -24.87
CA LEU A 143 7.70 46.94 -24.77
C LEU A 143 7.17 47.13 -23.34
N ASP A 144 7.30 48.34 -22.81
CA ASP A 144 6.83 48.69 -21.47
C ASP A 144 5.36 48.31 -21.26
N GLY A 145 5.11 47.63 -20.14
CA GLY A 145 3.79 47.09 -19.79
C GLY A 145 3.50 45.69 -20.32
N GLN A 146 4.32 45.12 -21.20
CA GLN A 146 4.17 43.72 -21.60
C GLN A 146 4.44 42.78 -20.42
N THR A 147 3.72 41.65 -20.40
CA THR A 147 3.93 40.58 -19.43
C THR A 147 4.28 39.28 -20.13
N ARG A 148 5.19 38.48 -19.55
CA ARG A 148 5.47 37.12 -20.01
C ARG A 148 5.53 36.14 -18.85
N SER A 149 5.27 34.87 -19.14
CA SER A 149 5.55 33.79 -18.20
C SER A 149 7.06 33.62 -18.04
N CYS A 150 7.49 33.35 -16.82
CA CYS A 150 8.88 33.15 -16.45
C CYS A 150 8.99 32.04 -15.42
N TYR A 151 10.16 31.44 -15.34
CA TYR A 151 10.49 30.46 -14.32
C TYR A 151 12.00 30.31 -14.25
N SER A 152 12.58 30.49 -13.07
CA SER A 152 14.04 30.47 -12.87
C SER A 152 14.56 29.15 -12.27
N GLY A 153 13.69 28.17 -12.03
CA GLY A 153 14.07 26.85 -11.52
C GLY A 153 14.82 26.01 -12.57
N THR A 154 15.62 25.06 -12.09
CA THR A 154 16.47 24.17 -12.90
C THR A 154 15.69 23.06 -13.60
N THR A 155 14.52 22.68 -13.06
CA THR A 155 13.62 21.66 -13.60
C THR A 155 12.29 22.28 -14.01
N PRO A 156 11.62 21.82 -15.09
CA PRO A 156 10.28 22.28 -15.40
C PRO A 156 9.36 22.21 -14.16
N PRO A 157 8.50 23.20 -13.90
CA PRO A 157 7.69 23.20 -12.69
C PRO A 157 6.75 21.98 -12.68
N GLN A 158 6.96 21.10 -11.70
CA GLN A 158 6.10 19.97 -11.34
C GLN A 158 5.63 20.13 -9.89
N GLY A 159 4.64 19.33 -9.48
CA GLY A 159 4.15 19.35 -8.10
C GLY A 159 3.66 20.73 -7.66
N ASN A 160 4.27 21.26 -6.60
CA ASN A 160 3.92 22.55 -6.02
C ASN A 160 4.57 23.75 -6.74
N CYS A 161 5.56 23.52 -7.61
CA CYS A 161 6.26 24.58 -8.32
C CYS A 161 5.34 25.23 -9.34
N LYS A 162 5.51 26.55 -9.50
CA LYS A 162 4.70 27.33 -10.44
C LYS A 162 5.53 28.39 -11.14
N ARG A 163 5.19 28.62 -12.40
CA ARG A 163 5.72 29.74 -13.18
C ARG A 163 5.22 31.06 -12.61
N GLY A 164 6.08 32.05 -12.63
CA GLY A 164 5.74 33.43 -12.32
C GLY A 164 5.40 34.25 -13.55
N THR A 165 5.29 35.56 -13.34
CA THR A 165 5.12 36.56 -14.41
C THR A 165 6.20 37.64 -14.31
N GLN A 166 6.84 37.94 -15.44
CA GLN A 166 7.72 39.10 -15.61
C GLN A 166 6.93 40.25 -16.22
N LEU A 167 7.20 41.47 -15.74
CA LEU A 167 6.71 42.72 -16.32
C LEU A 167 7.88 43.41 -17.03
N CYS A 168 7.65 43.86 -18.26
CA CYS A 168 8.59 44.70 -18.97
C CYS A 168 8.50 46.16 -18.48
N ALA A 169 9.64 46.74 -18.11
CA ALA A 169 9.74 48.16 -17.76
C ALA A 169 11.07 48.72 -18.25
N ASN A 170 11.02 49.92 -18.85
CA ASN A 170 12.16 50.58 -19.50
C ASN A 170 12.87 49.68 -20.52
N GLY A 171 12.11 48.92 -21.31
CA GLY A 171 12.65 48.05 -22.36
C GLY A 171 13.32 46.76 -21.89
N SER A 172 13.18 46.39 -20.60
CA SER A 172 13.77 45.16 -20.05
C SER A 172 12.81 44.39 -19.14
N TRP A 173 12.94 43.07 -19.14
CA TRP A 173 12.14 42.20 -18.27
C TRP A 173 12.60 42.29 -16.80
N GLY A 174 11.66 42.56 -15.90
CA GLY A 174 11.91 42.60 -14.46
C GLY A 174 12.13 41.22 -13.82
N ALA A 175 12.08 41.18 -12.49
CA ALA A 175 12.09 39.93 -11.73
C ALA A 175 10.86 39.07 -12.05
N CYS A 176 11.03 37.75 -12.00
CA CYS A 176 9.92 36.81 -12.11
C CYS A 176 9.11 36.85 -10.81
N LYS A 177 7.92 37.47 -10.86
CA LYS A 177 7.05 37.58 -9.68
C LYS A 177 6.18 36.35 -9.54
N ASP A 178 5.92 35.94 -8.30
CA ASP A 178 5.04 34.84 -7.93
C ASP A 178 5.46 33.46 -8.42
N GLU A 179 6.73 33.25 -8.82
CA GLU A 179 7.24 31.90 -9.04
C GLU A 179 7.40 31.13 -7.72
N VAL A 180 7.22 29.81 -7.77
CA VAL A 180 7.59 28.88 -6.69
C VAL A 180 8.70 28.01 -7.25
N LEU A 181 9.86 28.11 -6.62
CA LEU A 181 11.08 27.41 -7.01
C LEU A 181 11.25 26.10 -6.22
N PRO A 182 11.96 25.12 -6.80
CA PRO A 182 12.36 23.90 -6.11
C PRO A 182 13.11 24.19 -4.80
N LYS A 183 12.87 23.36 -3.79
CA LYS A 183 13.51 23.38 -2.48
C LYS A 183 13.92 21.96 -2.10
N ASP A 184 14.72 21.84 -1.03
CA ASP A 184 15.00 20.53 -0.45
C ASP A 184 13.68 19.91 0.04
N GLU A 185 13.42 18.69 -0.40
CA GLU A 185 12.32 17.84 0.03
C GLU A 185 12.24 17.72 1.55
N THR A 186 11.02 17.88 2.06
CA THR A 186 10.71 17.77 3.49
C THR A 186 9.47 16.92 3.64
N CYS A 187 9.47 15.98 4.59
CA CYS A 187 8.33 15.10 4.84
C CYS A 187 7.06 15.88 5.28
N ASN A 188 6.29 16.37 4.32
CA ASN A 188 5.16 17.28 4.52
C ASN A 188 3.98 16.99 3.58
N GLY A 189 4.10 16.00 2.69
CA GLY A 189 3.04 15.61 1.76
C GLY A 189 2.98 16.49 0.51
N ILE A 190 4.05 17.23 0.24
CA ILE A 190 4.19 18.15 -0.88
C ILE A 190 5.47 17.80 -1.63
N ASP A 191 5.42 17.89 -2.96
CA ASP A 191 6.58 17.82 -3.84
C ASP A 191 7.27 19.20 -3.81
N ASP A 192 8.25 19.36 -2.93
CA ASP A 192 9.03 20.57 -2.66
C ASP A 192 10.18 20.76 -3.65
N ASP A 193 10.79 19.68 -4.15
CA ASP A 193 11.89 19.74 -5.13
C ASP A 193 11.41 19.74 -6.59
N CYS A 194 10.10 19.56 -6.78
CA CYS A 194 9.40 19.68 -8.06
C CYS A 194 9.94 18.70 -9.10
N ASP A 195 10.26 17.49 -8.66
CA ASP A 195 10.65 16.37 -9.51
C ASP A 195 9.47 15.46 -9.92
N GLY A 196 8.27 15.79 -9.42
CA GLY A 196 7.02 15.09 -9.69
C GLY A 196 6.69 13.99 -8.69
N PHE A 197 7.49 13.78 -7.65
CA PHE A 197 7.27 12.78 -6.61
C PHE A 197 7.20 13.44 -5.24
N ILE A 198 6.14 13.13 -4.48
CA ILE A 198 5.95 13.66 -3.13
C ILE A 198 6.85 12.91 -2.15
N ASP A 199 7.60 13.64 -1.32
CA ASP A 199 8.41 13.15 -0.19
C ASP A 199 9.34 11.96 -0.53
N ASN A 200 9.98 11.99 -1.69
CA ASN A 200 10.69 10.84 -2.24
C ASN A 200 12.16 10.73 -1.78
N GLN A 201 12.91 11.83 -1.76
CA GLN A 201 14.36 11.83 -1.54
C GLN A 201 14.88 13.17 -1.01
N ASP A 202 16.07 13.17 -0.40
CA ASP A 202 16.81 14.39 -0.07
C ASP A 202 17.53 14.98 -1.30
N LYS A 203 18.16 16.15 -1.15
CA LYS A 203 18.94 16.79 -2.23
C LYS A 203 20.13 15.98 -2.75
N GLN A 204 20.54 14.91 -2.04
CA GLN A 204 21.58 13.99 -2.47
C GLN A 204 21.01 12.76 -3.20
N GLY A 205 19.69 12.66 -3.35
CA GLY A 205 18.99 11.54 -3.97
C GLY A 205 18.84 10.32 -3.04
N ASN A 206 19.01 10.48 -1.72
CA ASN A 206 18.75 9.41 -0.76
C ASN A 206 17.31 9.48 -0.27
N ALA A 207 16.73 8.34 0.10
CA ALA A 207 15.40 8.31 0.71
C ALA A 207 15.28 9.25 1.93
N LEU A 208 14.19 10.00 2.01
CA LEU A 208 13.84 10.75 3.21
C LEU A 208 13.66 9.79 4.40
N THR A 209 14.59 9.86 5.33
CA THR A 209 14.65 9.00 6.51
C THR A 209 14.97 9.83 7.76
N ARG A 210 14.46 9.39 8.92
CA ARG A 210 14.83 9.97 10.21
C ARG A 210 14.91 8.93 11.31
N GLN A 211 15.59 9.26 12.40
CA GLN A 211 15.65 8.41 13.59
C GLN A 211 14.28 8.33 14.26
N CYS A 212 13.93 7.14 14.74
CA CYS A 212 12.75 6.87 15.56
C CYS A 212 13.16 6.04 16.79
N THR A 213 12.35 6.09 17.84
CA THR A 213 12.57 5.30 19.05
C THR A 213 11.25 4.71 19.53
N ASN A 214 11.33 3.51 20.09
CA ASN A 214 10.24 2.88 20.82
C ASN A 214 10.79 2.30 22.14
N ARG A 215 9.94 1.61 22.89
CA ARG A 215 10.32 0.98 24.18
C ARG A 215 11.41 -0.09 24.06
N CYS A 216 11.56 -0.72 22.89
CA CYS A 216 12.56 -1.75 22.64
C CYS A 216 13.88 -1.21 22.08
N GLY A 217 13.95 0.08 21.71
CA GLY A 217 15.18 0.70 21.24
C GLY A 217 14.98 1.71 20.11
N GLU A 218 16.05 1.92 19.35
CA GLU A 218 16.12 2.90 18.27
C GLU A 218 15.95 2.23 16.90
N GLY A 219 15.51 3.01 15.92
CA GLY A 219 15.37 2.59 14.55
C GLY A 219 15.35 3.78 13.59
N THR A 220 15.02 3.52 12.33
CA THR A 220 14.83 4.55 11.32
C THR A 220 13.45 4.39 10.70
N GLU A 221 12.79 5.51 10.43
CA GLU A 221 11.51 5.53 9.72
C GLU A 221 11.67 6.29 8.40
N ARG A 222 10.83 5.94 7.43
CA ARG A 222 10.84 6.52 6.09
C ARG A 222 9.66 7.48 5.95
N CYS A 223 9.87 8.58 5.25
CA CYS A 223 8.75 9.41 4.85
C CYS A 223 7.96 8.75 3.73
N GLN A 224 6.64 8.81 3.83
CA GLN A 224 5.72 8.44 2.78
C GLN A 224 4.44 9.28 2.89
N ASP A 225 4.22 10.15 1.91
CA ASP A 225 3.04 11.01 1.78
C ASP A 225 2.78 11.88 3.03
N GLY A 226 3.82 12.56 3.52
CA GLY A 226 3.80 13.52 4.63
C GLY A 226 3.83 12.87 6.01
N LEU A 227 3.94 11.54 6.05
CA LEU A 227 3.93 10.76 7.28
C LEU A 227 5.19 9.92 7.38
N TRP A 228 5.77 9.93 8.57
CA TRP A 228 6.84 9.01 8.91
C TRP A 228 6.26 7.66 9.28
N LYS A 229 6.71 6.61 8.60
CA LYS A 229 6.19 5.24 8.70
C LYS A 229 7.32 4.22 8.76
N ASP A 230 6.96 2.99 9.13
CA ASP A 230 7.86 1.83 9.10
C ASP A 230 9.13 2.00 9.94
N CYS A 231 8.97 2.50 11.18
CA CYS A 231 10.06 2.57 12.14
C CYS A 231 10.68 1.17 12.35
N THR A 232 11.95 1.03 12.02
CA THR A 232 12.69 -0.24 12.10
C THR A 232 13.16 -0.59 13.51
N ALA A 233 12.74 0.14 14.54
CA ALA A 233 13.05 -0.19 15.91
C ALA A 233 12.48 -1.59 16.24
N PRO A 234 13.17 -2.39 17.08
CA PRO A 234 12.70 -3.73 17.42
C PRO A 234 11.25 -3.69 17.91
N GLN A 235 10.42 -4.61 17.43
CA GLN A 235 9.03 -4.66 17.87
C GLN A 235 8.94 -5.49 19.16
N PRO A 236 8.07 -5.10 20.10
CA PRO A 236 7.82 -5.91 21.28
C PRO A 236 7.19 -7.24 20.86
N ASN A 237 7.77 -8.34 21.32
CA ASN A 237 7.25 -9.69 21.13
C ASN A 237 6.57 -10.15 22.42
N ALA A 238 6.02 -11.37 22.46
CA ALA A 238 5.58 -11.93 23.73
C ALA A 238 6.80 -12.40 24.52
N GLU A 239 6.74 -12.28 25.85
CA GLU A 239 7.78 -12.77 26.74
C GLU A 239 8.10 -14.25 26.51
N GLU A 240 9.39 -14.55 26.42
CA GLU A 240 9.93 -15.90 26.46
C GLU A 240 10.73 -16.07 27.74
N CYS A 241 10.76 -17.28 28.32
CA CYS A 241 11.65 -17.56 29.45
C CYS A 241 13.10 -17.65 28.96
N ASN A 242 13.76 -16.52 28.80
CA ASN A 242 15.10 -16.42 28.24
C ASN A 242 15.99 -15.40 28.98
N GLY A 243 15.47 -14.74 30.03
CA GLY A 243 16.19 -13.74 30.81
C GLY A 243 16.24 -12.36 30.17
N LYS A 244 15.39 -12.08 29.18
CA LYS A 244 15.27 -10.80 28.50
C LYS A 244 13.86 -10.25 28.66
N ASP A 245 13.75 -8.96 28.38
CA ASP A 245 12.50 -8.22 28.25
C ASP A 245 12.17 -8.19 26.75
N ASP A 246 11.46 -9.22 26.28
CA ASP A 246 11.13 -9.43 24.86
C ASP A 246 9.93 -8.57 24.43
N ASP A 247 9.05 -8.24 25.38
CA ASP A 247 7.89 -7.37 25.18
C ASP A 247 8.16 -5.89 25.50
N CYS A 248 9.35 -5.60 26.03
CA CYS A 248 9.89 -4.29 26.33
C CYS A 248 9.02 -3.49 27.31
N ASP A 249 8.34 -4.14 28.25
CA ASP A 249 7.54 -3.49 29.29
C ASP A 249 8.35 -3.04 30.53
N GLY A 250 9.64 -3.40 30.57
CA GLY A 250 10.57 -3.07 31.65
C GLY A 250 10.67 -4.16 32.74
N GLN A 251 9.95 -5.26 32.61
CA GLN A 251 10.06 -6.46 33.42
C GLN A 251 10.70 -7.58 32.58
N ILE A 252 11.34 -8.52 33.26
CA ILE A 252 12.02 -9.65 32.61
C ILE A 252 11.22 -10.91 32.91
N ASP A 253 10.91 -11.69 31.87
CA ASP A 253 10.21 -12.98 31.94
C ASP A 253 8.87 -12.92 32.71
N ASN A 254 8.07 -11.85 32.53
CA ASN A 254 6.74 -11.70 33.16
C ASN A 254 5.61 -12.27 32.31
N ASP A 255 4.44 -12.46 32.94
CA ASP A 255 3.19 -12.88 32.26
C ASP A 255 3.29 -14.15 31.38
N ILE A 256 4.33 -14.97 31.61
CA ILE A 256 4.56 -16.23 30.91
C ILE A 256 3.91 -17.43 31.63
N GLN A 257 3.41 -18.37 30.85
CA GLN A 257 2.95 -19.67 31.35
C GLN A 257 3.91 -20.78 30.95
N GLY A 258 4.54 -21.39 31.95
CA GLY A 258 5.47 -22.49 31.72
C GLY A 258 4.83 -23.76 31.16
N PRO A 259 5.60 -24.59 30.44
CA PRO A 259 5.17 -25.92 30.04
C PRO A 259 4.87 -26.78 31.28
N LEU A 260 4.12 -27.87 31.07
CA LEU A 260 3.81 -28.81 32.15
C LEU A 260 5.08 -29.48 32.70
N CYS A 261 5.03 -29.80 33.98
CA CYS A 261 6.02 -30.64 34.63
C CYS A 261 5.96 -32.09 34.09
N ASN A 262 7.01 -32.87 34.38
CA ASN A 262 7.13 -34.25 33.91
C ASN A 262 6.19 -35.23 34.61
N ILE A 263 5.79 -34.96 35.86
CA ILE A 263 4.83 -35.77 36.61
C ILE A 263 3.48 -35.07 36.55
N GLN A 264 2.45 -35.76 36.07
CA GLN A 264 1.12 -35.21 35.84
C GLN A 264 -0.01 -36.10 36.41
N GLU A 265 0.35 -37.14 37.18
CA GLU A 265 -0.59 -38.01 37.86
C GLU A 265 -0.98 -37.41 39.23
N GLY A 266 -2.07 -37.92 39.81
CA GLY A 266 -2.55 -37.50 41.11
C GLY A 266 -2.67 -35.98 41.31
N VAL A 267 -2.18 -35.54 42.46
CA VAL A 267 -2.21 -34.12 42.87
C VAL A 267 -1.23 -33.22 42.09
N CYS A 268 -0.34 -33.80 41.29
CA CYS A 268 0.66 -33.10 40.47
C CYS A 268 0.12 -32.63 39.10
N ALA A 269 -1.07 -33.07 38.70
CA ALA A 269 -1.67 -32.71 37.43
C ALA A 269 -1.78 -31.19 37.24
N ASN A 270 -1.32 -30.68 36.10
CA ASN A 270 -1.23 -29.25 35.74
C ASN A 270 -0.16 -28.44 36.48
N ALA A 271 0.72 -29.06 37.25
CA ALA A 271 1.96 -28.40 37.70
C ALA A 271 2.78 -27.95 36.48
N ARG A 272 3.36 -26.75 36.55
CA ARG A 272 4.11 -26.12 35.45
C ARG A 272 5.54 -25.80 35.88
N LYS A 273 6.46 -25.84 34.91
CA LYS A 273 7.86 -25.46 35.10
C LYS A 273 7.97 -23.98 35.50
N GLN A 274 8.89 -23.68 36.40
CA GLN A 274 9.26 -22.31 36.75
C GLN A 274 10.26 -21.75 35.74
N CYS A 275 10.17 -20.45 35.47
CA CYS A 275 11.15 -19.78 34.62
C CYS A 275 12.45 -19.53 35.38
N GLY A 276 13.58 -19.92 34.80
CA GLY A 276 14.93 -19.71 35.33
C GLY A 276 15.70 -18.57 34.66
N GLY A 277 15.02 -17.69 33.94
CA GLY A 277 15.60 -16.63 33.12
C GLY A 277 16.48 -17.17 32.01
N GLU A 278 17.75 -16.77 31.97
CA GLU A 278 18.72 -17.23 30.95
C GLU A 278 18.89 -18.76 30.91
N LYS A 279 18.55 -19.47 31.99
CA LYS A 279 18.59 -20.94 32.05
C LYS A 279 17.38 -21.60 31.38
N GLY A 280 16.39 -20.81 30.96
CA GLY A 280 15.12 -21.29 30.43
C GLY A 280 14.26 -21.96 31.51
N TRP A 281 13.35 -22.83 31.06
CA TRP A 281 12.45 -23.57 31.94
C TRP A 281 13.19 -24.58 32.80
N LEU A 282 13.09 -24.42 34.12
CA LEU A 282 13.70 -25.33 35.09
C LEU A 282 12.90 -26.62 35.21
N ASP A 283 13.59 -27.75 35.35
CA ASP A 283 12.93 -29.01 35.66
C ASP A 283 12.28 -28.94 37.05
N CYS A 284 11.08 -29.51 37.15
CA CYS A 284 10.30 -29.46 38.37
C CYS A 284 10.95 -30.33 39.45
N SER A 285 11.19 -29.73 40.59
CA SER A 285 11.63 -30.34 41.84
C SER A 285 10.43 -30.69 42.72
N ALA A 286 10.65 -31.48 43.77
CA ALA A 286 9.63 -31.74 44.80
C ALA A 286 9.06 -30.46 45.42
N ASN A 287 9.83 -29.36 45.46
CA ASN A 287 9.34 -28.08 45.94
C ASN A 287 8.30 -27.45 44.99
N ASP A 288 8.45 -27.62 43.68
CA ASP A 288 7.52 -27.06 42.69
C ASP A 288 6.15 -27.75 42.80
N TYR A 289 6.15 -29.07 42.98
CA TYR A 289 4.93 -29.84 43.23
C TYR A 289 4.28 -29.47 44.57
N ARG A 290 5.07 -29.29 45.66
CA ARG A 290 4.57 -28.78 46.95
C ARG A 290 3.92 -27.41 46.85
N GLN A 291 4.50 -26.51 46.07
CA GLN A 291 3.95 -25.16 45.87
C GLN A 291 2.69 -25.17 45.02
N HIS A 292 2.60 -26.10 44.07
CA HIS A 292 1.41 -26.29 43.24
C HIS A 292 0.24 -26.86 44.05
N ASN A 293 0.48 -27.90 44.85
CA ASN A 293 -0.56 -28.56 45.64
C ASN A 293 -0.05 -28.92 47.04
N GLN A 294 -0.72 -28.40 48.06
CA GLN A 294 -0.38 -28.62 49.48
C GLN A 294 -0.44 -30.09 49.92
N HIS A 295 -1.12 -30.96 49.16
CA HIS A 295 -1.22 -32.38 49.48
C HIS A 295 -0.07 -33.19 48.89
N PHE A 296 0.82 -32.61 48.09
CA PHE A 296 1.94 -33.35 47.53
C PHE A 296 2.86 -33.89 48.63
N GLU A 297 3.20 -35.17 48.53
CA GLU A 297 4.14 -35.88 49.40
C GLU A 297 5.21 -36.54 48.51
N GLU A 298 6.47 -36.63 48.95
CA GLU A 298 7.49 -37.35 48.16
C GLU A 298 7.33 -38.88 48.23
N SER A 299 6.50 -39.34 49.16
CA SER A 299 6.07 -40.73 49.31
C SER A 299 4.72 -40.70 50.01
N GLU A 300 3.76 -41.50 49.56
CA GLU A 300 2.42 -41.54 50.13
C GLU A 300 2.47 -41.99 51.60
N THR A 301 2.17 -41.05 52.50
CA THR A 301 2.03 -41.27 53.94
C THR A 301 0.62 -40.94 54.42
N SER A 302 -0.09 -40.09 53.69
CA SER A 302 -1.49 -39.81 53.91
C SER A 302 -2.38 -40.97 53.47
N CYS A 303 -3.54 -41.11 54.11
CA CYS A 303 -4.56 -42.09 53.74
C CYS A 303 -5.86 -41.34 53.39
N ASP A 304 -5.75 -40.30 52.56
CA ASP A 304 -6.85 -39.40 52.23
C ASP A 304 -7.53 -39.73 50.89
N GLY A 305 -7.11 -40.83 50.24
CA GLY A 305 -7.67 -41.31 48.98
C GLY A 305 -7.26 -40.48 47.76
N LYS A 306 -6.23 -39.66 47.90
CA LYS A 306 -5.54 -39.00 46.80
C LYS A 306 -4.22 -39.72 46.53
N ASP A 307 -3.71 -39.52 45.33
CA ASP A 307 -2.38 -39.90 44.89
C ASP A 307 -1.47 -38.67 45.12
N ASN A 308 -0.88 -38.62 46.32
CA ASN A 308 -0.12 -37.48 46.84
C ASN A 308 1.36 -37.53 46.43
N ASP A 309 1.91 -38.72 46.14
CA ASP A 309 3.24 -38.90 45.56
C ASP A 309 3.27 -39.03 44.02
N CYS A 310 2.09 -39.02 43.41
CA CYS A 310 1.88 -38.86 41.97
C CYS A 310 2.46 -40.03 41.16
N ASP A 311 2.31 -41.25 41.65
CA ASP A 311 2.87 -42.48 41.07
C ASP A 311 1.85 -43.49 40.49
N GLY A 312 0.54 -43.23 40.67
CA GLY A 312 -0.56 -43.88 39.93
C GLY A 312 -1.27 -45.04 40.62
#